data_AF-A0A0R3L499-F1
#
_entry.id   AF-A0A0R3L499-F1
#
_cell.length_a   1.000
_cell.length_b   1.000
_cell.length_c   1.000
_cell.angle_alpha   90.00
_cell.angle_beta   90.00
_cell.angle_gamma   90.00
#
_symmetry.space_group_name_H-M   'P 1'
#
loop_
_entity.id
_entity.type
_entity.pdbx_description
1 polymer ?
#
loop_
_entity_poly.entity_id
_entity_poly.type
_entity_poly.pdbx_seq_one_letter_code
_entity_poly.pdbx_strand_id
1 'polypeptide(L)' 'MRFWIECTRLETGRPIHINIALVGSMSRDGERTTLTYVGDGQTIDVTETPEQILERHFGAMTKP' A
#
# COMPACT_ATOMS: atom_id res chain seq x y z
N MET A 1 12.89 -6.60 -3.93
CA MET A 1 11.89 -6.61 -2.84
C MET A 1 12.24 -5.56 -1.80
N ARG A 2 11.32 -4.61 -1.54
CA ARG A 2 11.45 -3.57 -0.52
C ARG A 2 10.29 -3.65 0.45
N PHE A 3 10.55 -3.86 1.74
CA PHE A 3 9.48 -4.03 2.72
C PHE A 3 8.86 -2.71 3.16
N TRP A 4 9.68 -1.67 3.26
CA TRP A 4 9.22 -0.31 3.51
C TRP A 4 8.99 0.39 2.17
N ILE A 5 7.75 0.76 1.90
CA ILE A 5 7.38 1.53 0.71
C ILE A 5 6.76 2.85 1.14
N GLU A 6 7.10 3.90 0.42
CA GLU A 6 6.42 5.19 0.55
C GLU A 6 5.09 5.10 -0.20
N CYS A 7 4.01 5.55 0.44
CA CYS A 7 2.67 5.74 -0.09
C CYS A 7 2.19 7.15 0.26
N THR A 8 1.07 7.58 -0.31
CA THR A 8 0.47 8.87 -0.01
C THR A 8 -0.79 8.65 0.82
N ARG A 9 -0.81 9.18 2.05
CA ARG A 9 -1.95 9.03 2.96
C ARG A 9 -3.14 9.82 2.42
N LEU A 10 -4.26 9.14 2.18
CA LEU A 10 -5.43 9.71 1.53
C LEU A 10 -5.96 10.97 2.23
N GLU A 11 -6.06 10.92 3.56
CA GLU A 11 -6.60 12.00 4.40
C GLU A 11 -5.81 13.32 4.29
N THR A 12 -4.48 13.24 4.11
CA THR A 12 -3.59 14.40 4.26
C THR A 12 -2.82 14.75 2.99
N GLY A 13 -2.82 13.86 2.00
CA GLY A 13 -1.97 13.96 0.81
C GLY A 13 -0.47 13.89 1.11
N ARG A 14 -0.07 13.52 2.33
CA ARG A 14 1.32 13.48 2.77
C ARG A 14 1.93 12.08 2.57
N PRO A 15 3.25 12.00 2.32
CA PRO A 15 3.93 10.72 2.25
C PRO A 15 3.89 9.99 3.60
N ILE A 16 3.75 8.68 3.54
CA ILE A 16 3.82 7.76 4.68
C ILE A 16 4.59 6.51 4.26
N HIS A 17 5.48 6.04 5.14
CA HIS A 17 6.16 4.77 4.94
C HIS A 17 5.35 3.66 5.61
N ILE A 18 4.98 2.64 4.82
CA ILE A 18 4.29 1.45 5.30
C ILE A 18 5.21 0.24 5.20
N ASN A 19 5.01 -0.75 6.08
CA ASN A 19 5.65 -2.06 5.96
C ASN A 19 4.69 -3.04 5.28
N ILE A 20 4.90 -3.31 3.99
CA ILE A 20 4.01 -4.17 3.20
C ILE A 20 4.01 -5.63 3.67
N ALA A 21 5.07 -6.11 4.32
CA ALA A 21 5.09 -7.46 4.88
C ALA A 21 4.10 -7.66 6.03
N LEU A 22 3.63 -6.57 6.64
CA LEU A 22 2.62 -6.59 7.69
C LEU A 22 1.21 -6.31 7.15
N VAL A 23 1.05 -6.03 5.86
CA VAL A 23 -0.27 -5.84 5.24
C VAL A 23 -0.87 -7.20 4.93
N GLY A 24 -1.97 -7.55 5.60
CA GLY A 24 -2.69 -8.80 5.40
C GLY A 24 -3.65 -8.76 4.23
N SER A 25 -4.23 -7.59 3.94
CA SER A 25 -5.12 -7.39 2.79
C SER A 25 -5.09 -5.95 2.29
N MET A 26 -5.40 -5.78 1.01
CA MET A 26 -5.62 -4.49 0.36
C MET A 26 -6.97 -4.52 -0.34
N SER A 27 -7.79 -3.50 -0.11
CA SER A 27 -9.05 -3.30 -0.83
C SER A 27 -9.08 -1.93 -1.48
N ARG A 28 -9.76 -1.84 -2.63
CA ARG A 28 -9.86 -0.62 -3.43
C ARG A 28 -11.33 -0.22 -3.52
N ASP A 29 -11.63 1.04 -3.22
CA ASP A 29 -12.93 1.68 -3.39
C ASP A 29 -12.73 3.07 -4.03
N GLY A 30 -13.03 3.18 -5.33
CA GLY A 30 -12.76 4.38 -6.11
C GLY A 30 -11.28 4.77 -6.11
N GLU A 31 -10.97 5.93 -5.52
CA GLU A 31 -9.60 6.46 -5.37
C GLU A 31 -8.90 6.00 -4.08
N ARG A 32 -9.65 5.39 -3.15
CA ARG A 32 -9.14 4.94 -1.86
C ARG A 32 -8.67 3.51 -1.94
N THR A 33 -7.44 3.26 -1.48
CA THR A 33 -6.96 1.91 -1.16
C THR A 33 -6.82 1.79 0.35
N THR A 34 -7.54 0.86 0.96
CA THR A 34 -7.42 0.54 2.39
C THR A 34 -6.47 -0.64 2.56
N LEU A 35 -5.42 -0.44 3.35
CA LEU A 35 -4.47 -1.47 3.75
C LEU A 35 -4.82 -1.93 5.16
N THR A 36 -5.07 -3.23 5.32
CA THR A 36 -5.37 -3.82 6.64
C THR A 36 -4.13 -4.57 7.12
N TYR A 37 -3.61 -4.18 8.28
CA TYR A 37 -2.46 -4.83 8.88
C TYR A 37 -2.86 -6.14 9.58
N VAL A 38 -1.96 -7.12 9.55
CA VAL A 38 -2.11 -8.36 10.33
C VAL A 38 -2.01 -8.05 11.82
N GLY A 39 -2.80 -8.75 12.65
CA GLY A 39 -2.82 -8.56 14.09
C GLY A 39 -4.08 -7.84 14.57
N ASP A 40 -3.96 -6.58 14.96
CA ASP A 40 -5.02 -5.77 15.55
C ASP A 40 -6.05 -5.23 14.54
N GLY A 41 -5.83 -5.47 13.24
CA GLY A 41 -6.72 -5.02 12.18
C GLY A 41 -6.62 -3.51 11.94
N GLN A 42 -5.54 -2.85 12.38
CA GLN A 42 -5.31 -1.45 12.05
C GLN A 42 -5.39 -1.24 10.54
N THR A 43 -6.05 -0.17 10.12
CA THR A 43 -6.17 0.20 8.71
C THR A 43 -5.46 1.50 8.41
N ILE A 44 -4.99 1.65 7.17
CA ILE A 44 -4.57 2.93 6.63
C ILE A 44 -5.09 3.09 5.20
N ASP A 45 -5.55 4.31 4.90
CA ASP A 45 -6.02 4.66 3.56
C ASP A 45 -4.93 5.43 2.80
N VAL A 46 -4.65 4.96 1.59
CA VAL A 46 -3.67 5.53 0.67
C VAL A 46 -4.27 5.75 -0.72
N THR A 47 -3.66 6.63 -1.52
CA THR A 47 -4.15 6.94 -2.88
C THR A 47 -3.68 5.92 -3.92
N GLU A 48 -2.52 5.28 -3.69
CA GLU A 48 -1.95 4.29 -4.59
C GLU A 48 -2.86 3.08 -4.77
N THR A 49 -2.91 2.53 -5.98
CA THR A 49 -3.61 1.26 -6.23
C THR A 49 -2.82 0.08 -5.65
N PRO A 50 -3.47 -1.06 -5.36
CA PRO A 50 -2.76 -2.29 -4.98
C PRO A 50 -1.63 -2.66 -5.95
N GLU A 51 -1.85 -2.49 -7.26
CA GLU A 51 -0.84 -2.81 -8.29
C GLU A 51 0.39 -1.91 -8.17
N GLN A 52 0.20 -0.60 -7.97
CA GLN A 52 1.30 0.35 -7.76
C GLN A 52 2.08 0.02 -6.49
N ILE A 53 1.40 -0.39 -5.43
CA ILE A 53 2.00 -0.81 -4.16
C ILE A 53 2.87 -2.07 -4.36
N LEU A 54 2.33 -3.07 -5.07
CA LEU A 54 3.07 -4.31 -5.36
C LEU A 54 4.25 -4.05 -6.30
N GLU A 55 4.11 -3.18 -7.30
CA GLU A 55 5.21 -2.77 -8.17
C GLU A 55 6.33 -2.07 -7.37
N ARG A 56 6.00 -1.19 -6.42
CA ARG A 56 7.01 -0.59 -5.53
C ARG A 56 7.71 -1.63 -4.66
N HIS A 57 6.99 -2.67 -4.24
CA HIS A 57 7.56 -3.75 -3.43
C HIS A 57 8.48 -4.66 -4.25
N PHE A 58 8.00 -5.20 -5.37
CA PHE A 58 8.75 -6.17 -6.19
C PHE A 58 9.79 -5.50 -7.09
N GLY A 59 9.62 -4.22 -7.41
CA GLY A 59 10.30 -3.53 -8.51
C GLY A 59 9.41 -3.50 -9.75
N ALA A 60 9.82 -2.74 -10.78
CA ALA A 60 9.10 -2.69 -12.06
C ALA A 60 8.84 -4.12 -12.55
N MET A 61 7.57 -4.51 -12.60
CA MET A 61 7.17 -5.80 -13.16
C MET A 61 7.29 -5.67 -14.67
N THR A 62 8.48 -5.89 -15.22
CA THR A 62 8.65 -6.06 -16.67
C THR A 62 7.74 -7.21 -17.09
N LYS A 63 6.65 -6.84 -17.78
CA LYS A 63 5.75 -7.79 -18.43
C LYS A 63 6.60 -8.64 -19.41
N PRO A 64 6.53 -9.98 -19.37
CA PRO A 64 7.22 -10.80 -20.34
C PRO A 64 6.69 -10.57 -21.75
#